data_AF-A0A536U377-F1
#
_entry.id   AF-A0A536U377-F1
#
_cell.length_a   1.000
_cell.length_b   1.000
_cell.length_c   1.000
_cell.angle_alpha   90.00
_cell.angle_beta   90.00
_cell.angle_gamma   90.00
#
_symmetry.space_group_name_H-M   'P 1'
#
loop_
_entity.id
_entity.type
_entity.pdbx_description
1 polymer ?
#
loop_
_entity_poly.entity_id
_entity_poly.type
_entity_poly.pdbx_seq_one_letter_code
_entity_poly.pdbx_strand_id
1 'polypeptide(L)'
;MAHRITTSCPAALLALGAGAFAFPAGAQTESGQGESSGTPSIVVTATRSERNSFDLPVSIDRIDADAIREGKPLINLSETLSRVPGVVVQNRQNYSQDL
;
A
#
# COMPACT_ATOMS: atom_id res chain seq x y z
N MET A 1 35.34 19.44 50.04
CA MET A 1 34.40 18.81 49.09
C MET A 1 35.20 18.27 47.93
N ALA A 2 35.44 16.96 47.97
CA ALA A 2 36.30 16.22 47.07
C ALA A 2 35.45 15.36 46.13
N HIS A 3 35.81 15.32 44.85
CA HIS A 3 35.90 14.11 44.02
C HIS A 3 36.30 14.52 42.60
N ARG A 4 37.59 14.52 42.25
CA ARG A 4 38.34 13.38 41.68
C ARG A 4 37.70 12.82 40.41
N ILE A 5 37.97 13.48 39.28
CA ILE A 5 37.93 12.84 37.96
C ILE A 5 39.32 12.25 37.72
N THR A 6 39.44 10.96 38.01
CA THR A 6 40.58 10.08 37.72
C THR A 6 40.61 9.83 36.20
N THR A 7 41.61 10.35 35.48
CA THR A 7 42.88 9.73 35.05
C THR A 7 42.80 8.55 34.08
N SER A 8 43.50 8.77 32.94
CA SER A 8 44.22 7.86 32.03
C SER A 8 43.40 6.86 31.19
N CYS A 9 43.46 6.84 29.84
CA CYS A 9 44.63 6.62 28.96
C CYS A 9 45.33 5.27 29.24
N PRO A 10 45.82 4.47 28.27
CA PRO A 10 45.69 4.50 26.80
C PRO A 10 45.28 3.14 26.19
N ALA A 11 45.18 3.17 24.86
CA ALA A 11 45.27 2.07 23.91
C ALA A 11 46.13 0.85 24.32
N ALA A 12 45.63 -0.35 24.01
CA ALA A 12 46.26 -1.37 23.17
C ALA A 12 45.69 -2.75 23.51
N LEU A 13 45.05 -3.43 22.55
CA LEU A 13 45.56 -4.72 22.06
C LEU A 13 44.73 -5.20 20.86
N LEU A 14 45.44 -5.41 19.75
CA LEU A 14 45.03 -6.20 18.60
C LEU A 14 44.81 -7.66 18.99
N ALA A 15 43.73 -8.28 18.53
CA ALA A 15 43.67 -9.72 18.31
C ALA A 15 42.83 -10.03 17.05
N LEU A 16 43.53 -10.47 16.00
CA LEU A 16 42.97 -11.22 14.89
C LEU A 16 42.25 -12.47 15.42
N GLY A 17 41.04 -12.73 14.94
CA GLY A 17 40.32 -13.98 15.19
C GLY A 17 39.22 -14.18 14.16
N ALA A 18 39.40 -15.20 13.34
CA ALA A 18 38.54 -15.59 12.23
C ALA A 18 37.18 -16.16 12.68
N GLY A 19 36.19 -16.07 11.79
CA GLY A 19 35.14 -17.07 11.69
C GLY A 19 33.75 -16.67 12.20
N ALA A 20 32.77 -16.87 11.32
CA ALA A 20 31.33 -16.88 11.55
C ALA A 20 30.63 -15.52 11.75
N PHE A 21 30.31 -14.86 10.64
CA PHE A 21 29.07 -14.08 10.53
C PHE A 21 27.89 -15.07 10.65
N ALA A 22 27.57 -15.46 11.88
CA ALA A 22 26.28 -16.05 12.22
C ALA A 22 25.26 -14.91 12.20
N PHE A 23 24.69 -14.65 11.02
CA PHE A 23 23.53 -13.80 10.85
C PHE A 23 22.35 -14.53 11.52
N PRO A 24 21.74 -14.05 12.62
CA PRO A 24 20.47 -14.59 13.04
C PRO A 24 19.44 -14.16 11.99
N ALA A 25 19.10 -15.11 11.10
CA ALA A 25 17.94 -15.03 10.22
C ALA A 25 16.66 -15.14 11.06
N GLY A 26 16.35 -14.06 11.79
CA GLY A 26 15.00 -13.77 12.22
C GLY A 26 14.25 -13.15 11.05
N ALA A 27 13.93 -13.95 10.04
CA ALA A 27 12.97 -13.53 9.02
C ALA A 27 11.61 -13.46 9.72
N GLN A 28 11.21 -12.24 10.07
CA GLN A 28 9.89 -11.94 10.58
C GLN A 28 8.90 -12.25 9.46
N THR A 29 8.16 -13.34 9.60
CA THR A 29 6.93 -13.57 8.85
C THR A 29 5.93 -12.53 9.32
N GLU A 30 5.92 -11.38 8.65
CA GLU A 30 4.82 -10.43 8.74
C GLU A 30 3.72 -10.94 7.81
N SER A 31 3.01 -11.98 8.24
CA SER A 31 1.65 -12.22 7.78
C SER A 31 0.79 -11.10 8.34
N GLY A 32 0.88 -9.94 7.68
CA GLY A 32 -0.08 -8.85 7.80
C GLY A 32 -1.41 -9.31 7.21
N GLN A 33 -2.11 -10.20 7.92
CA GLN A 33 -3.56 -10.18 7.88
C GLN A 33 -3.95 -8.80 8.40
N GLY A 34 -4.24 -7.89 7.49
CA GLY A 34 -4.94 -6.66 7.81
C GLY A 34 -6.31 -7.04 8.33
N GLU A 35 -6.40 -7.32 9.62
CA GLU A 35 -7.65 -7.22 10.36
C GLU A 35 -8.08 -5.76 10.21
N SER A 36 -8.95 -5.54 9.23
CA SER A 36 -9.75 -4.33 9.17
C SER A 36 -10.48 -4.30 10.50
N SER A 37 -10.01 -3.46 11.41
CA SER A 37 -10.77 -2.98 12.54
C SER A 37 -11.93 -2.19 11.93
N GLY A 38 -12.94 -2.95 11.50
CA GLY A 38 -13.55 -2.71 10.20
C GLY A 38 -14.85 -1.96 10.33
N THR A 39 -14.89 -0.77 9.75
CA THR A 39 -16.17 -0.24 9.30
C THR A 39 -16.78 -1.25 8.32
N PRO A 40 -18.10 -1.50 8.40
CA PRO A 40 -18.75 -2.39 7.45
C PRO A 40 -18.54 -1.84 6.03
N SER A 41 -18.21 -2.70 5.08
CA SER A 41 -18.13 -2.34 3.67
C SER A 41 -19.54 -1.97 3.19
N ILE A 42 -19.72 -0.75 2.69
CA ILE A 42 -20.99 -0.29 2.13
C ILE A 42 -20.83 -0.19 0.61
N VAL A 43 -21.56 -1.03 -0.12
CA VAL A 43 -21.63 -0.99 -1.58
C VAL A 43 -22.75 -0.04 -1.99
N VAL A 44 -22.37 1.08 -2.63
CA VAL A 44 -23.33 2.02 -3.21
C VAL A 44 -23.32 1.82 -4.73
N THR A 45 -24.46 1.44 -5.28
CA THR A 45 -24.67 1.23 -6.73
C THR A 45 -25.91 2.02 -7.17
N ALA A 46 -26.39 1.82 -8.39
CA ALA A 46 -27.62 2.45 -8.91
C ALA A 46 -28.87 2.20 -8.05
N THR A 47 -28.86 1.20 -7.16
CA THR A 47 -29.96 0.87 -6.26
C THR A 47 -29.62 1.18 -4.80
N ARG A 48 -30.64 1.51 -3.99
CA ARG A 48 -30.50 1.75 -2.53
C ARG A 48 -30.28 0.47 -1.70
N SER A 49 -30.37 -0.70 -2.32
CA SER A 49 -30.07 -2.00 -1.74
C SER A 49 -29.18 -2.78 -2.70
N GLU A 50 -28.41 -3.72 -2.18
CA GLU A 50 -27.62 -4.65 -3.00
C GLU A 50 -28.54 -5.48 -3.91
N ARG A 51 -28.28 -5.46 -5.22
CA ARG A 51 -28.96 -6.28 -6.23
C ARG A 51 -27.99 -6.65 -7.35
N ASN A 52 -28.24 -7.81 -7.97
CA ASN A 52 -27.47 -8.26 -9.13
C ASN A 52 -27.71 -7.32 -10.32
N SER A 53 -26.67 -7.07 -11.12
CA SER A 53 -26.72 -6.18 -12.28
C SER A 53 -27.65 -6.67 -13.39
N PHE A 54 -27.85 -7.98 -13.55
CA PHE A 54 -28.72 -8.55 -14.59
C PHE A 54 -30.22 -8.41 -14.29
N ASP A 55 -30.58 -8.21 -13.02
CA ASP A 55 -31.98 -8.10 -12.57
C ASP A 55 -32.50 -6.66 -12.62
N LEU A 56 -31.67 -5.72 -13.10
CA LEU A 56 -31.96 -4.29 -13.07
C LEU A 56 -32.18 -3.75 -14.49
N PRO A 57 -33.20 -2.91 -14.72
CA PRO A 57 -33.44 -2.28 -16.03
C PRO A 57 -32.50 -1.07 -16.25
N VAL A 58 -31.23 -1.17 -15.86
CA VAL A 58 -30.21 -0.14 -16.00
C VAL A 58 -28.85 -0.75 -16.35
N SER A 59 -28.01 0.00 -17.05
CA SER A 59 -26.64 -0.42 -17.36
C SER A 59 -25.70 -0.16 -16.18
N ILE A 60 -25.02 -1.19 -15.71
CA ILE A 60 -24.05 -1.12 -14.60
C ILE A 60 -22.79 -1.88 -15.03
N ASP A 61 -21.64 -1.26 -14.83
CA ASP A 61 -20.32 -1.88 -15.04
C ASP A 61 -19.44 -1.69 -13.81
N ARG A 62 -18.51 -2.63 -13.57
CA ARG A 62 -17.60 -2.64 -12.43
C ARG A 62 -16.16 -2.78 -12.91
N ILE A 63 -15.29 -1.98 -12.32
CA ILE A 63 -13.85 -2.04 -12.55
C ILE A 63 -13.17 -2.44 -11.25
N ASP A 64 -12.57 -3.62 -11.23
CA ASP A 64 -11.82 -4.10 -10.07
C ASP A 64 -10.45 -3.43 -9.96
N ALA A 65 -9.91 -3.40 -8.73
CA ALA A 65 -8.66 -2.72 -8.41
C ALA A 65 -7.47 -3.21 -9.23
N ASP A 66 -7.38 -4.52 -9.48
CA ASP A 66 -6.31 -5.10 -10.31
C ASP A 66 -6.37 -4.54 -11.73
N ALA A 67 -7.56 -4.46 -12.29
CA ALA A 67 -7.79 -3.94 -13.62
C ALA A 67 -7.61 -2.41 -13.73
N ILE A 68 -7.60 -1.69 -12.60
CA ILE A 68 -7.19 -0.27 -12.53
C ILE A 68 -5.67 -0.18 -12.62
N ARG A 69 -4.96 -1.04 -11.88
CA ARG A 69 -3.50 -1.02 -11.69
C ARG A 69 -2.72 -1.66 -12.83
N GLU A 70 -3.35 -2.54 -13.59
CA GLU A 70 -2.70 -3.32 -14.62
C GLU A 70 -2.13 -2.45 -15.73
N GLY A 71 -0.79 -2.48 -15.87
CA GLY A 71 -0.05 -1.86 -16.96
C GLY A 71 -0.13 -0.32 -17.00
N LYS A 72 -0.48 0.33 -15.89
CA LYS A 72 -0.78 1.77 -15.87
C LYS A 72 0.02 2.57 -14.86
N PRO A 73 0.44 3.80 -15.23
CA PRO A 73 1.08 4.72 -14.30
C PRO A 73 0.16 5.21 -13.18
N LEU A 74 -1.17 5.07 -13.33
CA LEU A 74 -2.16 5.52 -12.35
C LEU A 74 -2.03 7.02 -12.07
N ILE A 75 -1.93 7.82 -13.13
CA ILE A 75 -1.89 9.28 -13.02
C ILE A 75 -3.28 9.87 -13.23
N ASN A 76 -4.12 9.22 -14.06
CA ASN A 76 -5.48 9.69 -14.30
C ASN A 76 -6.51 8.55 -14.35
N LEU A 77 -7.70 8.75 -13.78
CA LEU A 77 -8.85 7.84 -13.92
C LEU A 77 -9.26 7.60 -15.38
N SER A 78 -9.08 8.62 -16.24
CA SER A 78 -9.38 8.53 -17.68
C SER A 78 -8.64 7.40 -18.39
N GLU A 79 -7.47 6.99 -17.88
CA GLU A 79 -6.70 5.87 -18.42
C GLU A 79 -7.50 4.56 -18.32
N THR A 80 -8.20 4.34 -17.20
CA THR A 80 -8.98 3.12 -16.93
C THR A 80 -10.40 3.18 -17.42
N LEU A 81 -11.02 4.35 -17.38
CA LEU A 81 -12.39 4.51 -17.84
C LEU A 81 -12.53 4.45 -19.37
N SER A 82 -11.42 4.54 -20.12
CA SER A 82 -11.39 4.35 -21.59
C SER A 82 -11.97 3.01 -22.08
N ARG A 83 -12.04 2.00 -21.20
CA ARG A 83 -12.59 0.68 -21.53
C ARG A 83 -14.11 0.57 -21.36
N VAL A 84 -14.73 1.52 -20.65
CA VAL A 84 -16.16 1.47 -20.33
C VAL A 84 -16.95 1.99 -21.54
N PRO A 85 -17.81 1.17 -22.15
CA PRO A 85 -18.62 1.60 -23.28
C PRO A 85 -19.56 2.76 -22.90
N GLY A 86 -19.71 3.72 -23.79
CA GLY A 86 -20.63 4.85 -23.59
C GLY A 86 -20.17 5.89 -22.57
N VAL A 87 -18.95 5.77 -22.04
CA VAL A 87 -18.35 6.75 -21.13
C VAL A 87 -17.24 7.50 -21.87
N VAL A 88 -17.33 8.84 -21.88
CA VAL A 88 -16.26 9.71 -22.38
C VAL A 88 -15.73 10.51 -21.19
N VAL A 89 -14.46 10.30 -20.86
CA VAL A 89 -13.79 10.98 -19.74
C VAL A 89 -12.78 11.97 -20.29
N GLN A 90 -12.91 13.24 -19.90
CA GLN A 90 -11.92 14.25 -20.20
C GLN A 90 -10.85 14.27 -19.11
N ASN A 91 -9.59 14.31 -19.53
CA ASN A 91 -8.49 14.57 -18.60
C ASN A 91 -8.55 16.06 -18.17
N ARG A 92 -8.77 16.28 -16.88
CA ARG A 92 -8.94 17.63 -16.28
C ARG A 92 -7.63 18.21 -15.73
N GLN A 93 -6.50 17.51 -15.89
CA GLN A 93 -5.19 17.93 -15.41
C GLN A 93 -5.19 18.34 -13.92
N ASN A 94 -6.01 17.66 -13.10
CA ASN A 94 -6.15 17.90 -11.67
C ASN A 94 -5.63 16.71 -10.87
N TYR A 95 -4.32 16.70 -10.67
CA TYR A 95 -3.59 15.61 -10.04
C TYR A 95 -3.78 15.50 -8.53
N SER A 96 -4.30 16.53 -7.87
CA SER A 96 -4.46 16.50 -6.40
C SER A 96 -5.70 15.73 -5.96
N GLN A 97 -6.62 15.47 -6.88
CA GLN A 97 -7.94 14.88 -6.62
C GLN A 97 -8.23 13.68 -7.52
N ASP A 98 -7.37 13.43 -8.49
CA ASP A 98 -7.38 12.20 -9.26
C ASP A 98 -6.45 11.21 -8.55
N LEU A 99 -7.02 10.04 -8.24
CA LEU A 99 -6.45 8.84 -7.59
C LEU A 99 -6.01 8.95 -6.12
#